data_AF-A0A942BFT6-F1
#
_entry.id   AF-A0A942BFT6-F1
#
_cell.length_a   1.000
_cell.length_b   1.000
_cell.length_c   1.000
_cell.angle_alpha   90.00
_cell.angle_beta   90.00
_cell.angle_gamma   90.00
#
_symmetry.space_group_name_H-M   'P 1'
#
loop_
_entity.id
_entity.type
_entity.pdbx_description
1 polymer ?
#
loop_
_entity_poly.entity_id
_entity_poly.type
_entity_poly.pdbx_seq_one_letter_code
_entity_poly.pdbx_strand_id
1 'polypeptide(L)'
;MKSLTPYFVLASCLLAPFGSAHFVWLTVDAKDGKATMQLADSPGKDIAPILYRIQSRIRLKNIGALSDAQDHALMTAPVVAKGKPAALEALYGLHGTSLVHWSAKGVSKPEQAVAALKTAGEIVLKKSGSGWKGVVLNGGKPVKDVSVETYVDGGDEVDVKVGNDGSFALPHFHRSLALGAMVHIPKGGDYEGKKYTEYLEVISLCINLPSSVAAAPEDGMAAHMRQRDALFAKLDLTPKQKAQIKQFEAELAAELKKVPAGPDGDAKRQALMMNHVARFQTILTQEQKMIYREEVTKLGHGG
;
A
#
# COMPACT_ATOMS: atom_id res chain seq x y z
N MET A 1 11.53 43.64 24.08
CA MET A 1 11.06 42.28 23.71
C MET A 1 11.62 41.96 22.34
N LYS A 2 12.58 41.01 22.25
CA LYS A 2 13.23 40.65 21.00
C LYS A 2 12.36 39.60 20.28
N SER A 3 11.94 39.94 19.07
CA SER A 3 11.20 39.08 18.14
C SER A 3 12.00 37.80 17.87
N LEU A 4 11.40 36.64 18.16
CA LEU A 4 11.93 35.31 17.86
C LEU A 4 11.24 34.75 16.61
N THR A 5 11.63 35.25 15.44
CA THR A 5 11.46 34.54 14.16
C THR A 5 12.55 35.07 13.22
N PRO A 6 13.54 34.24 12.81
CA PRO A 6 13.33 33.41 11.62
C PRO A 6 14.18 32.11 11.62
N TYR A 7 13.58 30.95 11.87
CA TYR A 7 14.19 29.64 11.53
C TYR A 7 13.33 28.82 10.56
N PHE A 8 12.40 29.46 9.85
CA PHE A 8 11.43 28.79 8.97
C PHE A 8 11.88 28.60 7.51
N VAL A 9 13.09 29.01 7.12
CA VAL A 9 13.46 29.09 5.68
C VAL A 9 14.47 28.02 5.22
N LEU A 10 15.09 27.25 6.11
CA LEU A 10 16.19 26.35 5.71
C LEU A 10 15.82 24.87 5.50
N ALA A 11 14.54 24.52 5.54
CA ALA A 11 14.08 23.16 5.21
C ALA A 11 13.56 23.02 3.75
N SER A 12 13.57 24.09 2.96
CA SER A 12 13.07 24.08 1.57
C SER A 12 14.08 23.62 0.52
N CYS A 13 15.28 23.19 0.91
CA CYS A 13 16.39 22.91 -0.03
C CYS A 13 16.87 21.45 -0.06
N LEU A 14 16.16 20.51 0.57
CA LEU A 14 16.53 19.07 0.58
C LEU A 14 15.44 18.15 0.02
N LEU A 15 14.56 18.67 -0.83
CA LEU A 15 13.73 17.83 -1.70
C LEU A 15 14.37 17.80 -3.08
N ALA A 16 14.50 16.60 -3.63
CA ALA A 16 15.17 16.33 -4.89
C ALA A 16 14.70 17.28 -6.02
N PRO A 17 15.58 17.63 -6.97
CA PRO A 17 15.20 18.44 -8.11
C PRO A 17 14.07 17.76 -8.90
N PHE A 18 13.01 18.52 -9.18
CA PHE A 18 12.01 18.34 -10.24
C PHE A 18 12.01 16.96 -10.92
N GLY A 19 11.30 15.98 -10.37
CA GLY A 19 11.17 14.67 -11.01
C GLY A 19 10.20 13.70 -10.34
N SER A 20 10.18 13.66 -9.00
CA SER A 20 9.32 12.74 -8.24
C SER A 20 8.40 13.52 -7.32
N ALA A 21 7.08 13.43 -7.51
CA ALA A 21 6.16 13.93 -6.51
C ALA A 21 6.10 12.96 -5.34
N HIS A 22 6.20 13.52 -4.14
CA HIS A 22 6.06 12.75 -2.92
C HIS A 22 4.58 12.60 -2.59
N PHE A 23 4.13 11.37 -2.34
CA PHE A 23 2.77 11.06 -1.96
C PHE A 23 2.69 10.77 -0.47
N VAL A 24 1.63 11.26 0.17
CA VAL A 24 1.20 10.68 1.45
C VAL A 24 0.39 9.44 1.15
N TRP A 25 0.91 8.27 1.47
CA TRP A 25 0.23 6.98 1.37
C TRP A 25 -0.50 6.69 2.69
N LEU A 26 -1.82 6.54 2.62
CA LEU A 26 -2.64 6.17 3.76
C LEU A 26 -3.17 4.75 3.57
N THR A 27 -2.70 3.83 4.41
CA THR A 27 -3.16 2.43 4.43
C THR A 27 -4.07 2.17 5.61
N VAL A 28 -5.02 1.24 5.46
CA VAL A 28 -5.93 0.81 6.53
C VAL A 28 -5.84 -0.70 6.69
N ASP A 29 -5.47 -1.16 7.89
CA ASP A 29 -5.53 -2.57 8.26
C ASP A 29 -6.92 -2.92 8.79
N ALA A 30 -7.63 -3.81 8.09
CA ALA A 30 -8.94 -4.29 8.50
C ALA A 30 -8.95 -5.12 9.79
N LYS A 31 -7.85 -5.83 10.09
CA LYS A 31 -7.76 -6.70 11.28
C LYS A 31 -7.61 -5.84 12.53
N ASP A 32 -6.63 -4.94 12.48
CA ASP A 32 -6.22 -4.15 13.63
C ASP A 32 -7.02 -2.85 13.77
N GLY A 33 -7.76 -2.46 12.73
CA GLY A 33 -8.50 -1.19 12.72
C GLY A 33 -7.55 0.00 12.83
N LYS A 34 -6.36 -0.11 12.23
CA LYS A 34 -5.27 0.86 12.31
C LYS A 34 -5.03 1.48 10.94
N ALA A 35 -4.94 2.80 10.92
CA ALA A 35 -4.48 3.57 9.79
C ALA A 35 -2.98 3.84 9.93
N THR A 36 -2.23 3.69 8.85
CA THR A 36 -0.80 4.02 8.79
C THR A 36 -0.56 5.00 7.64
N MET A 37 0.13 6.09 7.92
CA MET A 37 0.50 7.12 6.97
C MET A 37 2.00 7.12 6.76
N GLN A 38 2.39 7.24 5.50
CA GLN A 38 3.77 7.25 5.04
C GLN A 38 3.93 8.36 3.99
N LEU A 39 5.03 9.10 4.02
CA LEU A 39 5.41 9.99 2.93
C LEU A 39 6.51 9.30 2.13
N ALA A 40 6.26 9.03 0.85
CA ALA A 40 7.19 8.30 0.00
C ALA A 40 6.93 8.58 -1.48
N ASP A 41 7.93 8.34 -2.31
CA ASP A 41 7.78 8.36 -3.78
C ASP A 41 6.87 7.22 -4.23
N SER A 42 7.11 6.02 -3.70
CA SER A 42 6.27 4.84 -3.89
C SER A 42 5.96 4.20 -2.54
N PRO A 43 4.89 3.39 -2.42
CA PRO A 43 4.60 2.68 -1.17
C PRO A 43 5.83 1.90 -0.67
N GLY A 44 6.21 2.07 0.60
CA GLY A 44 7.35 1.37 1.20
C GLY A 44 8.75 1.93 0.91
N LYS A 45 8.90 2.98 0.08
CA LYS A 45 10.18 3.66 -0.18
C LYS A 45 10.24 5.02 0.50
N ASP A 46 10.41 5.00 1.83
CA ASP A 46 10.42 6.20 2.66
C ASP A 46 11.38 7.28 2.16
N ILE A 47 10.87 8.50 2.13
CA ILE A 47 11.69 9.71 2.07
C ILE A 47 11.70 10.34 3.46
N ALA A 48 12.74 11.11 3.77
CA ALA A 48 13.04 11.72 5.08
C ALA A 48 11.80 12.06 5.96
N PRO A 49 11.89 11.94 7.30
CA PRO A 49 10.74 12.06 8.21
C PRO A 49 10.15 13.49 8.20
N ILE A 50 9.27 13.81 7.25
CA ILE A 50 8.67 15.14 7.09
C ILE A 50 7.23 15.15 7.61
N LEU A 51 6.57 13.99 7.68
CA LEU A 51 5.18 13.87 8.14
C LEU A 51 4.96 14.52 9.52
N TYR A 52 5.88 14.32 10.47
CA TYR A 52 5.80 14.90 11.82
C TYR A 52 5.74 16.44 11.81
N ARG A 53 6.37 17.09 10.83
CA ARG A 53 6.42 18.56 10.73
C ARG A 53 5.09 19.15 10.26
N ILE A 54 4.34 18.41 9.47
CA ILE A 54 3.06 18.86 8.92
C ILE A 54 1.86 18.33 9.69
N GLN A 55 2.07 17.55 10.76
CA GLN A 55 1.01 16.92 11.57
C GLN A 55 -0.10 17.89 11.98
N SER A 56 0.27 19.09 12.41
CA SER A 56 -0.66 20.14 12.85
C SER A 56 -1.54 20.70 11.72
N ARG A 57 -1.16 20.45 10.47
CA ARG A 57 -1.88 20.87 9.25
C ARG A 57 -2.71 19.74 8.66
N ILE A 58 -2.67 18.53 9.23
CA ILE A 58 -3.44 17.38 8.77
C ILE A 58 -4.87 17.46 9.30
N ARG A 59 -5.84 17.33 8.40
CA ARG A 59 -7.25 17.14 8.70
C ARG A 59 -7.60 15.69 8.44
N LEU A 60 -8.17 15.04 9.44
CA LEU A 60 -8.45 13.61 9.41
C LEU A 60 -9.95 13.34 9.24
N LYS A 61 -10.28 12.29 8.50
CA LYS A 61 -11.64 11.80 8.31
C LYS A 61 -11.69 10.30 8.60
N ASN A 62 -12.57 9.92 9.53
CA ASN A 62 -12.72 8.55 10.04
C ASN A 62 -11.44 7.97 10.69
N ILE A 63 -10.52 8.82 11.13
CA ILE A 63 -9.28 8.45 11.83
C ILE A 63 -9.27 9.19 13.17
N GLY A 64 -8.83 8.51 14.23
CA GLY A 64 -8.62 9.10 15.56
C GLY A 64 -7.33 9.93 15.64
N ALA A 65 -6.87 10.20 16.85
CA ALA A 65 -5.65 10.97 17.06
C ALA A 65 -4.42 10.25 16.49
N LEU A 66 -3.51 11.02 15.90
CA LEU A 66 -2.25 10.49 15.37
C LEU A 66 -1.27 10.23 16.50
N SER A 67 -0.60 9.09 16.42
CA SER A 67 0.56 8.73 17.23
C SER A 67 1.73 8.40 16.31
N ASP A 68 2.89 8.98 16.61
CA ASP A 68 4.14 8.64 15.92
C ASP A 68 4.48 7.16 16.14
N ALA A 69 4.87 6.48 15.07
CA ALA A 69 5.55 5.20 15.19
C ALA A 69 7.04 5.43 15.52
N GLN A 70 7.74 4.37 15.96
CA GLN A 70 9.21 4.43 16.12
C GLN A 70 9.83 4.97 14.81
N ASP A 71 10.78 5.90 14.96
CA ASP A 71 11.61 6.49 13.89
C ASP A 71 11.01 7.63 13.05
N HIS A 72 9.84 8.19 13.40
CA HIS A 72 9.19 9.36 12.76
C HIS A 72 8.92 9.27 11.24
N ALA A 73 9.21 8.12 10.61
CA ALA A 73 8.91 7.85 9.20
C ALA A 73 7.43 7.58 8.97
N LEU A 74 6.76 6.98 9.96
CA LEU A 74 5.36 6.59 9.90
C LEU A 74 4.54 7.27 10.99
N MET A 75 3.33 7.67 10.64
CA MET A 75 2.29 8.04 11.60
C MET A 75 1.21 6.98 11.62
N THR A 76 0.68 6.72 12.80
CA THR A 76 -0.39 5.73 12.95
C THR A 76 -1.54 6.28 13.74
N ALA A 77 -2.74 5.75 13.53
CA ALA A 77 -3.92 6.14 14.28
C ALA A 77 -4.98 5.05 14.24
N PRO A 78 -5.85 4.95 15.26
CA PRO A 78 -7.01 4.07 15.19
C PRO A 78 -8.01 4.59 14.14
N VAL A 79 -8.62 3.69 13.38
CA VAL A 79 -9.79 4.02 12.55
C VAL A 79 -11.00 4.11 13.46
N VAL A 80 -11.81 5.16 13.29
CA VAL A 80 -12.97 5.45 14.17
C VAL A 80 -13.97 4.29 14.22
N ALA A 81 -14.10 3.53 13.11
CA ALA A 81 -14.86 2.28 13.08
C ALA A 81 -14.21 1.27 12.14
N LYS A 82 -14.10 0.01 12.59
CA LYS A 82 -13.53 -1.08 11.78
C LYS A 82 -14.24 -1.20 10.43
N GLY A 83 -13.46 -1.36 9.36
CA GLY A 83 -13.99 -1.50 8.01
C GLY A 83 -14.59 -0.23 7.40
N LYS A 84 -14.35 0.95 7.98
CA LYS A 84 -14.62 2.24 7.30
C LYS A 84 -13.38 2.71 6.52
N PRO A 85 -13.59 3.39 5.38
CA PRO A 85 -12.51 4.06 4.69
C PRO A 85 -11.99 5.23 5.53
N ALA A 86 -10.69 5.47 5.45
CA ALA A 86 -9.98 6.54 6.13
C ALA A 86 -9.51 7.56 5.10
N ALA A 87 -9.46 8.84 5.48
CA ALA A 87 -8.85 9.86 4.64
C ALA A 87 -8.14 10.94 5.45
N LEU A 88 -7.20 11.61 4.79
CA LEU A 88 -6.54 12.81 5.29
C LEU A 88 -6.43 13.87 4.20
N GLU A 89 -6.36 15.11 4.64
CA GLU A 89 -6.03 16.28 3.83
C GLU A 89 -4.95 17.08 4.55
N ALA A 90 -3.91 17.51 3.84
CA ALA A 90 -2.83 18.29 4.42
C ALA A 90 -2.32 19.36 3.45
N LEU A 91 -2.26 20.61 3.94
CA LEU A 91 -1.57 21.66 3.22
C LEU A 91 -0.08 21.59 3.53
N TYR A 92 0.71 21.15 2.55
CA TYR A 92 2.16 21.07 2.69
C TYR A 92 2.77 22.49 2.76
N GLY A 93 2.48 23.29 1.73
CA GLY A 93 3.04 24.63 1.57
C GLY A 93 3.50 24.87 0.13
N LEU A 94 4.45 25.79 -0.05
CA LEU A 94 4.95 26.15 -1.38
C LEU A 94 6.10 25.24 -1.82
N HIS A 95 6.03 24.77 -3.06
CA HIS A 95 7.14 24.13 -3.76
C HIS A 95 7.31 24.81 -5.12
N GLY A 96 8.40 25.57 -5.30
CA GLY A 96 8.53 26.46 -6.46
C GLY A 96 7.39 27.48 -6.50
N THR A 97 6.65 27.52 -7.62
CA THR A 97 5.46 28.38 -7.82
C THR A 97 4.13 27.66 -7.56
N SER A 98 4.18 26.41 -7.09
CA SER A 98 3.03 25.58 -6.75
C SER A 98 2.69 25.67 -5.26
N LEU A 99 1.42 25.87 -4.93
CA LEU A 99 0.90 25.57 -3.59
C LEU A 99 0.46 24.10 -3.54
N VAL A 100 1.12 23.29 -2.72
CA VAL A 100 0.95 21.84 -2.68
C VAL A 100 -0.03 21.43 -1.59
N HIS A 101 -1.02 20.63 -1.96
CA HIS A 101 -1.98 20.02 -1.06
C HIS A 101 -2.07 18.51 -1.30
N TRP A 102 -2.14 17.78 -0.20
CA TRP A 102 -2.16 16.33 -0.18
C TRP A 102 -3.51 15.83 0.26
N SER A 103 -4.10 14.94 -0.54
CA SER A 103 -5.28 14.17 -0.16
C SER A 103 -4.95 12.68 -0.25
N ALA A 104 -5.12 11.93 0.83
CA ALA A 104 -4.88 10.50 0.83
C ALA A 104 -6.11 9.74 1.33
N LYS A 105 -6.39 8.60 0.70
CA LYS A 105 -7.49 7.70 1.06
C LYS A 105 -6.98 6.29 1.26
N GLY A 106 -7.30 5.70 2.41
CA GLY A 106 -6.99 4.32 2.72
C GLY A 106 -8.26 3.50 2.86
N VAL A 107 -8.30 2.36 2.19
CA VAL A 107 -9.40 1.42 2.29
C VAL A 107 -8.90 -0.02 2.45
N SER A 108 -9.77 -0.87 2.99
CA SER A 108 -9.48 -2.29 3.18
C SER A 108 -10.21 -3.21 2.18
N LYS A 109 -11.08 -2.63 1.35
CA LYS A 109 -11.83 -3.32 0.30
C LYS A 109 -12.12 -2.37 -0.88
N PRO A 110 -12.21 -2.85 -2.13
CA PRO A 110 -12.43 -1.99 -3.28
C PRO A 110 -13.79 -1.27 -3.24
N GLU A 111 -14.82 -1.91 -2.66
CA GLU A 111 -16.16 -1.33 -2.55
C GLU A 111 -16.17 -0.07 -1.68
N GLN A 112 -15.26 0.04 -0.72
CA GLN A 112 -15.12 1.22 0.14
C GLN A 112 -14.53 2.42 -0.63
N ALA A 113 -13.80 2.17 -1.72
CA ALA A 113 -13.24 3.23 -2.55
C ALA A 113 -14.28 3.87 -3.49
N VAL A 114 -15.47 3.28 -3.64
CA VAL A 114 -16.55 3.80 -4.49
C VAL A 114 -17.14 5.10 -3.93
N ALA A 115 -17.30 5.19 -2.60
CA ALA A 115 -17.89 6.35 -1.96
C ALA A 115 -16.83 7.45 -1.78
N ALA A 116 -17.13 8.66 -2.24
CA ALA A 116 -16.31 9.83 -1.97
C ALA A 116 -16.38 10.24 -0.48
N LEU A 117 -15.25 10.64 0.09
CA LEU A 117 -15.10 11.18 1.44
C LEU A 117 -15.06 12.71 1.48
N LYS A 118 -15.32 13.34 0.33
CA LYS A 118 -15.39 14.80 0.12
C LYS A 118 -14.10 15.50 0.53
N THR A 119 -12.94 14.90 0.25
CA THR A 119 -11.64 15.61 0.32
C THR A 119 -11.47 16.49 -0.92
N ALA A 120 -10.48 17.39 -0.92
CA ALA A 120 -10.20 18.28 -2.04
C ALA A 120 -9.92 17.48 -3.32
N GLY A 121 -9.00 16.52 -3.25
CA GLY A 121 -8.76 15.53 -4.30
C GLY A 121 -9.14 14.12 -3.84
N GLU A 122 -9.67 13.29 -4.75
CA GLU A 122 -9.99 11.89 -4.47
C GLU A 122 -9.76 11.00 -5.69
N ILE A 123 -9.30 9.77 -5.46
CA ILE A 123 -9.47 8.68 -6.43
C ILE A 123 -10.62 7.82 -5.94
N VAL A 124 -11.62 7.60 -6.79
CA VAL A 124 -12.75 6.71 -6.51
C VAL A 124 -12.80 5.57 -7.50
N LEU A 125 -13.35 4.45 -7.08
CA LEU A 125 -13.59 3.31 -7.96
C LEU A 125 -15.02 3.27 -8.46
N LYS A 126 -15.21 2.84 -9.70
CA LYS A 126 -16.51 2.51 -10.29
C LYS A 126 -16.47 1.10 -10.81
N LYS A 127 -17.52 0.32 -10.55
CA LYS A 127 -17.68 -1.01 -11.14
C LYS A 127 -17.87 -0.86 -12.65
N SER A 128 -17.12 -1.62 -13.44
CA SER A 128 -17.20 -1.62 -14.91
C SER A 128 -17.13 -3.05 -15.41
N GLY A 129 -18.28 -3.61 -15.82
CA GLY A 129 -18.39 -5.03 -16.16
C GLY A 129 -17.99 -5.93 -14.97
N SER A 130 -17.04 -6.83 -15.21
CA SER A 130 -16.45 -7.70 -14.19
C SER A 130 -15.31 -7.06 -13.38
N GLY A 131 -14.87 -5.85 -13.74
CA GLY A 131 -13.72 -5.19 -13.15
C GLY A 131 -14.02 -3.85 -12.48
N TRP A 132 -12.95 -3.11 -12.19
CA TRP A 132 -12.98 -1.78 -11.59
C TRP A 132 -12.33 -0.75 -12.52
N LYS A 133 -12.89 0.45 -12.50
CA LYS A 133 -12.40 1.63 -13.20
C LYS A 133 -12.09 2.71 -12.16
N GLY A 134 -10.89 3.27 -12.19
CA GLY A 134 -10.50 4.42 -11.38
C GLY A 134 -11.02 5.72 -12.00
N VAL A 135 -11.36 6.69 -11.16
CA VAL A 135 -11.68 8.07 -11.58
C VAL A 135 -11.01 9.03 -10.61
N VAL A 136 -10.19 9.93 -11.13
CA VAL A 136 -9.61 11.03 -10.34
C VAL A 136 -10.62 12.18 -10.28
N LEU A 137 -10.89 12.64 -9.06
CA LEU A 137 -11.81 13.72 -8.75
C LEU A 137 -11.06 14.88 -8.08
N ASN A 138 -11.48 16.10 -8.38
CA ASN A 138 -11.12 17.31 -7.66
C ASN A 138 -12.40 18.09 -7.37
N GLY A 139 -12.66 18.38 -6.08
CA GLY A 139 -13.92 18.97 -5.63
C GLY A 139 -15.15 18.14 -6.03
N GLY A 140 -15.00 16.81 -6.09
CA GLY A 140 -16.05 15.88 -6.50
C GLY A 140 -16.32 15.81 -8.01
N LYS A 141 -15.53 16.50 -8.85
CA LYS A 141 -15.68 16.48 -10.32
C LYS A 141 -14.51 15.73 -10.97
N PRO A 142 -14.74 14.94 -12.03
CA PRO A 142 -13.65 14.29 -12.76
C PRO A 142 -12.66 15.28 -13.37
N VAL A 143 -11.38 14.94 -13.33
CA VAL A 143 -10.27 15.79 -13.78
C VAL A 143 -9.68 15.26 -15.08
N LYS A 144 -9.46 16.12 -16.07
CA LYS A 144 -8.82 15.73 -17.34
C LYS A 144 -7.30 15.88 -17.26
N ASP A 145 -6.58 15.25 -18.19
CA ASP A 145 -5.13 15.43 -18.38
C ASP A 145 -4.30 15.17 -17.11
N VAL A 146 -4.75 14.20 -16.31
CA VAL A 146 -4.08 13.76 -15.08
C VAL A 146 -3.19 12.55 -15.37
N SER A 147 -1.99 12.56 -14.81
CA SER A 147 -1.12 11.38 -14.77
C SER A 147 -1.40 10.60 -13.50
N VAL A 148 -1.46 9.28 -13.62
CA VAL A 148 -1.72 8.37 -12.50
C VAL A 148 -0.62 7.34 -12.43
N GLU A 149 0.09 7.32 -11.31
CA GLU A 149 1.04 6.26 -10.97
C GLU A 149 0.28 5.11 -10.32
N THR A 150 0.54 3.88 -10.74
CA THR A 150 -0.15 2.69 -10.24
C THR A 150 0.84 1.64 -9.76
N TYR A 151 0.69 1.19 -8.52
CA TYR A 151 1.53 0.16 -7.93
C TYR A 151 0.64 -1.01 -7.48
N VAL A 152 0.96 -2.21 -7.96
CA VAL A 152 0.18 -3.42 -7.70
C VAL A 152 0.99 -4.37 -6.83
N ASP A 153 0.40 -4.87 -5.75
CA ASP A 153 0.95 -5.94 -4.91
C ASP A 153 2.39 -5.69 -4.41
N GLY A 154 2.78 -4.42 -4.29
CA GLY A 154 4.13 -4.00 -3.86
C GLY A 154 5.22 -4.12 -4.93
N GLY A 155 4.82 -4.32 -6.19
CA GLY A 155 5.70 -4.32 -7.36
C GLY A 155 6.04 -2.92 -7.87
N ASP A 156 6.68 -2.90 -9.05
CA ASP A 156 7.04 -1.68 -9.77
C ASP A 156 5.79 -0.94 -10.29
N GLU A 157 6.00 0.30 -10.75
CA GLU A 157 4.95 1.12 -11.35
C GLU A 157 4.41 0.46 -12.64
N VAL A 158 3.10 0.49 -12.78
CA VAL A 158 2.36 0.00 -13.93
C VAL A 158 1.76 1.18 -14.67
N ASP A 159 2.10 1.33 -15.94
CA ASP A 159 1.53 2.36 -16.81
C ASP A 159 0.02 2.15 -17.00
N VAL A 160 -0.78 3.16 -16.64
CA VAL A 160 -2.21 3.20 -16.91
C VAL A 160 -2.56 4.37 -17.81
N LYS A 161 -3.31 4.10 -18.88
CA LYS A 161 -3.79 5.17 -19.76
C LYS A 161 -5.02 5.83 -19.17
N VAL A 162 -4.89 7.11 -18.84
CA VAL A 162 -6.01 7.94 -18.38
C VAL A 162 -6.76 8.54 -19.58
N GLY A 163 -8.08 8.40 -19.57
CA GLY A 163 -8.97 8.99 -20.57
C GLY A 163 -9.30 10.46 -20.29
N ASN A 164 -9.91 11.11 -21.28
CA ASN A 164 -10.28 12.54 -21.23
C ASN A 164 -11.36 12.89 -20.17
N ASP A 165 -11.92 11.89 -19.49
CA ASP A 165 -12.86 12.02 -18.37
C ASP A 165 -12.19 11.75 -17.01
N GLY A 166 -10.85 11.65 -16.96
CA GLY A 166 -10.09 11.41 -15.73
C GLY A 166 -10.08 9.98 -15.25
N SER A 167 -10.42 9.06 -16.16
CA SER A 167 -10.71 7.69 -15.80
C SER A 167 -9.77 6.70 -16.45
N PHE A 168 -9.51 5.59 -15.76
CA PHE A 168 -8.53 4.60 -16.17
C PHE A 168 -8.97 3.20 -15.75
N ALA A 169 -8.60 2.20 -16.53
CA ALA A 169 -8.81 0.81 -16.16
C ALA A 169 -7.84 0.44 -15.04
N LEU A 170 -8.32 -0.25 -14.00
CA LEU A 170 -7.43 -0.77 -12.99
C LEU A 170 -6.79 -2.08 -13.47
N PRO A 171 -5.48 -2.28 -13.23
CA PRO A 171 -4.90 -3.60 -13.34
C PRO A 171 -5.56 -4.56 -12.33
N HIS A 172 -5.45 -5.86 -12.60
CA HIS A 172 -5.82 -6.87 -11.63
C HIS A 172 -4.85 -6.83 -10.45
N PHE A 173 -5.33 -7.02 -9.22
CA PHE A 173 -4.52 -7.04 -8.00
C PHE A 173 -5.09 -8.05 -7.01
N HIS A 174 -4.21 -8.70 -6.24
CA HIS A 174 -4.59 -9.79 -5.33
C HIS A 174 -4.55 -9.41 -3.85
N ARG A 175 -3.68 -8.49 -3.46
CA ARG A 175 -3.42 -8.13 -2.06
C ARG A 175 -3.48 -6.63 -1.84
N SER A 176 -2.79 -5.86 -2.67
CA SER A 176 -2.73 -4.41 -2.52
C SER A 176 -2.73 -3.69 -3.86
N LEU A 177 -3.29 -2.48 -3.82
CA LEU A 177 -3.25 -1.52 -4.92
C LEU A 177 -2.96 -0.16 -4.31
N ALA A 178 -1.98 0.56 -4.85
CA ALA A 178 -1.74 1.96 -4.53
C ALA A 178 -1.78 2.79 -5.81
N LEU A 179 -2.50 3.89 -5.78
CA LEU A 179 -2.69 4.81 -6.90
C LEU A 179 -2.28 6.20 -6.44
N GLY A 180 -1.38 6.85 -7.18
CA GLY A 180 -0.99 8.24 -7.01
C GLY A 180 -1.46 9.06 -8.19
N ALA A 181 -1.97 10.27 -7.99
CA ALA A 181 -2.35 11.18 -9.06
C ALA A 181 -1.91 12.61 -8.72
N MET A 182 -1.48 13.35 -9.74
CA MET A 182 -1.13 14.77 -9.62
C MET A 182 -2.02 15.63 -10.49
N VAL A 183 -2.69 16.60 -9.88
CA VAL A 183 -3.59 17.51 -10.58
C VAL A 183 -3.06 18.94 -10.47
N HIS A 184 -2.65 19.49 -11.62
CA HIS A 184 -2.27 20.89 -11.75
C HIS A 184 -3.52 21.74 -11.96
N ILE A 185 -3.75 22.70 -11.07
CA ILE A 185 -4.86 23.64 -11.16
C ILE A 185 -4.26 25.04 -11.40
N PRO A 186 -4.54 25.68 -12.55
CA PRO A 186 -4.00 27.00 -12.88
C PRO A 186 -4.73 28.09 -12.09
N LYS A 187 -4.44 28.15 -10.79
CA LYS A 187 -5.00 29.10 -9.84
C LYS A 187 -3.88 29.65 -8.98
N GLY A 188 -3.58 30.93 -9.15
CA GLY A 188 -2.59 31.64 -8.35
C GLY A 188 -3.19 32.28 -7.08
N GLY A 189 -2.30 32.73 -6.20
CA GLY A 189 -2.67 33.39 -4.96
C GLY A 189 -1.47 33.81 -4.12
N ASP A 190 -1.71 33.99 -2.82
CA ASP A 190 -0.71 34.33 -1.82
C ASP A 190 -0.76 33.31 -0.67
N TYR A 191 0.39 32.82 -0.24
CA TYR A 191 0.52 31.96 0.92
C TYR A 191 1.75 32.38 1.73
N GLU A 192 1.54 32.74 3.00
CA GLU A 192 2.59 33.22 3.91
C GLU A 192 3.43 34.37 3.30
N GLY A 193 2.79 35.28 2.55
CA GLY A 193 3.44 36.45 1.93
C GLY A 193 4.19 36.15 0.63
N LYS A 194 4.10 34.92 0.10
CA LYS A 194 4.70 34.50 -1.16
C LYS A 194 3.62 34.20 -2.20
N LYS A 195 3.87 34.63 -3.44
CA LYS A 195 2.98 34.35 -4.57
C LYS A 195 3.16 32.91 -5.07
N TYR A 196 2.05 32.30 -5.45
CA TYR A 196 2.02 31.06 -6.23
C TYR A 196 1.16 31.28 -7.47
N THR A 197 1.43 30.52 -8.53
CA THR A 197 0.75 30.63 -9.82
C THR A 197 -0.18 29.46 -10.09
N GLU A 198 0.02 28.36 -9.38
CA GLU A 198 -0.78 27.14 -9.53
C GLU A 198 -0.96 26.44 -8.18
N TYR A 199 -1.97 25.58 -8.13
CA TYR A 199 -2.20 24.66 -7.03
C TYR A 199 -1.94 23.25 -7.51
N LEU A 200 -1.10 22.51 -6.79
CA LEU A 200 -0.79 21.12 -7.07
C LEU A 200 -1.51 20.25 -6.03
N GLU A 201 -2.58 19.58 -6.48
CA GLU A 201 -3.29 18.60 -5.67
C GLU A 201 -2.65 17.22 -5.92
N VAL A 202 -2.00 16.66 -4.91
CA VAL A 202 -1.43 15.31 -4.95
C VAL A 202 -2.39 14.38 -4.21
N ILE A 203 -2.86 13.36 -4.92
CA ILE A 203 -3.95 12.50 -4.49
C ILE A 203 -3.44 11.08 -4.41
N SER A 204 -3.74 10.36 -3.34
CA SER A 204 -3.44 8.93 -3.26
C SER A 204 -4.63 8.09 -2.82
N LEU A 205 -4.68 6.84 -3.30
CA LEU A 205 -5.58 5.80 -2.83
C LEU A 205 -4.79 4.53 -2.58
N CYS A 206 -4.83 3.99 -1.36
CA CYS A 206 -4.37 2.64 -1.06
C CYS A 206 -5.54 1.71 -0.76
N ILE A 207 -5.51 0.53 -1.35
CA ILE A 207 -6.41 -0.58 -1.08
C ILE A 207 -5.55 -1.71 -0.57
N ASN A 208 -5.69 -2.05 0.71
CA ASN A 208 -5.04 -3.25 1.28
C ASN A 208 -6.12 -4.26 1.60
N LEU A 209 -6.24 -5.26 0.73
CA LEU A 209 -7.12 -6.38 1.03
C LEU A 209 -6.54 -7.08 2.27
N PRO A 210 -7.38 -7.43 3.26
CA PRO A 210 -6.93 -8.38 4.26
C PRO A 210 -6.40 -9.58 3.48
N SER A 211 -5.25 -10.10 3.89
CA SER A 211 -4.70 -11.32 3.32
C SER A 211 -5.73 -12.44 3.45
N SER A 212 -6.67 -12.54 2.50
CA SER A 212 -7.34 -13.78 2.20
C SER A 212 -6.20 -14.60 1.63
N VAL A 213 -5.66 -15.50 2.44
CA VAL A 213 -5.19 -16.74 1.84
C VAL A 213 -6.47 -17.31 1.26
N ALA A 214 -6.78 -16.95 0.00
CA ALA A 214 -7.89 -17.53 -0.71
C ALA A 214 -7.74 -19.03 -0.51
N ALA A 215 -8.79 -19.68 -0.02
CA ALA A 215 -8.89 -21.12 -0.13
C ALA A 215 -8.56 -21.42 -1.58
N ALA A 216 -7.36 -21.97 -1.82
CA ALA A 216 -6.97 -22.29 -3.17
C ALA A 216 -8.05 -23.24 -3.68
N PRO A 217 -8.72 -22.95 -4.80
CA PRO A 217 -9.45 -24.01 -5.49
C PRO A 217 -8.46 -25.17 -5.67
N GLU A 218 -8.91 -26.43 -5.65
CA GLU A 218 -8.02 -27.61 -5.59
C GLU A 218 -6.88 -27.59 -6.65
N ASP A 219 -7.04 -26.84 -7.75
CA ASP A 219 -6.02 -26.54 -8.76
C ASP A 219 -4.82 -25.69 -8.26
N GLY A 220 -5.02 -24.81 -7.29
CA GLY A 220 -3.97 -23.96 -6.70
C GLY A 220 -3.00 -24.73 -5.79
N MET A 221 -3.43 -25.84 -5.17
CA MET A 221 -2.50 -26.74 -4.48
C MET A 221 -1.54 -27.41 -5.46
N ALA A 222 -2.04 -27.83 -6.63
CA ALA A 222 -1.21 -28.44 -7.66
C ALA A 222 -0.20 -27.43 -8.23
N ALA A 223 -0.60 -26.18 -8.46
CA ALA A 223 0.30 -25.11 -8.88
C ALA A 223 1.35 -24.79 -7.79
N HIS A 224 0.92 -24.71 -6.53
CA HIS A 224 1.82 -24.51 -5.39
C HIS A 224 2.80 -25.69 -5.22
N MET A 225 2.36 -26.93 -5.45
CA MET A 225 3.22 -28.11 -5.43
C MET A 225 4.23 -28.08 -6.57
N ARG A 226 3.86 -27.65 -7.79
CA ARG A 226 4.80 -27.50 -8.91
C ARG A 226 5.85 -26.41 -8.65
N GLN A 227 5.43 -25.25 -8.14
CA GLN A 227 6.36 -24.17 -7.77
C GLN A 227 7.29 -24.60 -6.63
N ARG A 228 6.78 -25.35 -5.66
CA ARG A 228 7.56 -25.95 -4.58
C ARG A 228 8.57 -26.97 -5.11
N ASP A 229 8.18 -27.86 -6.02
CA ASP A 229 9.10 -28.87 -6.56
C ASP A 229 10.22 -28.22 -7.37
N ALA A 230 9.91 -27.14 -8.11
CA ALA A 230 10.91 -26.31 -8.78
C ALA A 230 11.85 -25.61 -7.78
N LEU A 231 11.33 -25.11 -6.65
CA LEU A 231 12.13 -24.54 -5.58
C LEU A 231 13.05 -25.59 -4.94
N PHE A 232 12.54 -26.79 -4.66
CA PHE A 232 13.30 -27.87 -4.04
C PHE A 232 14.40 -28.42 -4.95
N ALA A 233 14.20 -28.37 -6.27
CA ALA A 233 15.24 -28.70 -7.24
C ALA A 233 16.46 -27.74 -7.14
N LYS A 234 16.24 -26.48 -6.76
CA LYS A 234 17.31 -25.47 -6.62
C LYS A 234 18.08 -25.53 -5.30
N LEU A 235 17.54 -26.19 -4.27
CA LEU A 235 18.12 -26.22 -2.92
C LEU A 235 19.16 -27.33 -2.71
N ASP A 236 19.40 -28.18 -3.72
CA ASP A 236 20.29 -29.35 -3.65
C ASP A 236 20.13 -30.15 -2.35
N LEU A 237 18.90 -30.60 -2.09
CA LEU A 237 18.54 -31.25 -0.83
C LEU A 237 19.14 -32.66 -0.73
N THR A 238 19.76 -32.97 0.41
CA THR A 238 20.27 -34.31 0.71
C THR A 238 19.14 -35.36 0.76
N PRO A 239 19.42 -36.65 0.55
CA PRO A 239 18.42 -37.71 0.67
C PRO A 239 17.69 -37.70 2.03
N LYS A 240 18.43 -37.40 3.12
CA LYS A 240 17.88 -37.28 4.47
C LYS A 240 16.89 -36.13 4.59
N GLN A 241 17.24 -34.95 4.07
CA GLN A 241 16.34 -33.79 4.06
C GLN A 241 15.08 -34.08 3.24
N LYS A 242 15.21 -34.66 2.05
CA LYS A 242 14.06 -35.07 1.20
C LYS A 242 13.10 -36.02 1.93
N ALA A 243 13.63 -36.99 2.67
CA ALA A 243 12.81 -37.90 3.48
C ALA A 243 12.08 -37.18 4.62
N GLN A 244 12.76 -36.26 5.33
CA GLN A 244 12.14 -35.46 6.41
C GLN A 244 11.05 -34.53 5.89
N ILE A 245 11.26 -33.90 4.72
CA ILE A 245 10.27 -33.05 4.06
C ILE A 245 9.00 -33.85 3.75
N LYS A 246 9.17 -35.03 3.12
CA LYS A 246 8.05 -35.92 2.80
C LYS A 246 7.28 -36.36 4.06
N GLN A 247 7.99 -36.61 5.16
CA GLN A 247 7.37 -36.89 6.46
C GLN A 247 6.54 -35.70 6.95
N PHE A 248 7.12 -34.49 6.98
CA PHE A 248 6.40 -33.30 7.42
C PHE A 248 5.17 -33.05 6.55
N GLU A 249 5.24 -33.27 5.24
CA GLU A 249 4.12 -33.11 4.32
C GLU A 249 2.98 -34.09 4.61
N ALA A 250 3.30 -35.35 4.90
CA ALA A 250 2.29 -36.33 5.30
C ALA A 250 1.61 -35.93 6.61
N GLU A 251 2.36 -35.38 7.56
CA GLU A 251 1.82 -34.85 8.82
C GLU A 251 0.90 -33.65 8.57
N LEU A 252 1.32 -32.66 7.78
CA LEU A 252 0.49 -31.50 7.42
C LEU A 252 -0.80 -31.91 6.72
N ALA A 253 -0.73 -32.85 5.77
CA ALA A 253 -1.92 -33.35 5.09
C ALA A 253 -2.91 -34.03 6.06
N ALA A 254 -2.39 -34.79 7.03
CA ALA A 254 -3.21 -35.42 8.06
C ALA A 254 -3.82 -34.39 9.03
N GLU A 255 -3.11 -33.31 9.36
CA GLU A 255 -3.61 -32.22 10.21
C GLU A 255 -4.65 -31.35 9.50
N LEU A 256 -4.41 -30.99 8.24
CA LEU A 256 -5.35 -30.19 7.43
C LEU A 256 -6.70 -30.90 7.22
N LYS A 257 -6.71 -32.24 7.13
CA LYS A 257 -7.96 -33.03 7.09
C LYS A 257 -8.81 -32.90 8.35
N LYS A 258 -8.21 -32.58 9.50
CA LYS A 258 -8.90 -32.43 10.79
C LYS A 258 -9.44 -31.02 11.03
N VAL A 259 -9.07 -30.05 10.19
CA VAL A 259 -9.52 -28.66 10.34
C VAL A 259 -10.78 -28.47 9.49
N PRO A 260 -11.91 -27.95 10.03
CA PRO A 260 -13.09 -27.67 9.23
C PRO A 260 -12.80 -26.59 8.16
N ALA A 261 -13.62 -26.54 7.11
CA ALA A 261 -13.60 -25.43 6.16
C ALA A 261 -14.38 -24.23 6.72
N GLY A 262 -13.96 -23.01 6.37
CA GLY A 262 -14.61 -21.76 6.79
C GLY A 262 -13.67 -20.84 7.59
N PRO A 263 -14.11 -19.63 7.95
CA PRO A 263 -13.23 -18.55 8.42
C PRO A 263 -12.33 -18.91 9.62
N ASP A 264 -12.90 -19.62 10.61
CA ASP A 264 -12.14 -20.07 11.80
C ASP A 264 -11.21 -21.25 11.47
N GLY A 265 -11.59 -22.07 10.48
CA GLY A 265 -10.78 -23.14 9.93
C GLY A 265 -9.61 -22.62 9.10
N ASP A 266 -9.79 -21.52 8.37
CA ASP A 266 -8.79 -20.93 7.49
C ASP A 266 -7.62 -20.36 8.28
N ALA A 267 -7.89 -19.66 9.39
CA ALA A 267 -6.86 -19.18 10.29
C ALA A 267 -6.04 -20.34 10.89
N LYS A 268 -6.70 -21.44 11.26
CA LYS A 268 -6.04 -22.63 11.80
C LYS A 268 -5.23 -23.37 10.73
N ARG A 269 -5.74 -23.49 9.51
CA ARG A 269 -5.01 -24.03 8.34
C ARG A 269 -3.77 -23.19 8.04
N GLN A 270 -3.88 -21.86 8.10
CA GLN A 270 -2.76 -20.95 7.93
C GLN A 270 -1.68 -21.13 9.01
N ALA A 271 -2.09 -21.21 10.28
CA ALA A 271 -1.15 -21.47 11.38
C ALA A 271 -0.41 -22.80 11.21
N LEU A 272 -1.10 -23.86 10.76
CA LEU A 272 -0.48 -25.16 10.46
C LEU A 272 0.55 -25.06 9.31
N MET A 273 0.20 -24.34 8.24
CA MET A 273 1.14 -24.12 7.12
C MET A 273 2.38 -23.33 7.56
N MET A 274 2.22 -22.27 8.35
CA MET A 274 3.37 -21.49 8.85
C MET A 274 4.26 -22.30 9.78
N ASN A 275 3.67 -23.11 10.67
CA ASN A 275 4.42 -24.03 11.53
C ASN A 275 5.21 -25.06 10.71
N HIS A 276 4.61 -25.56 9.62
CA HIS A 276 5.27 -26.49 8.72
C HIS A 276 6.44 -25.83 7.96
N VAL A 277 6.27 -24.61 7.45
CA VAL A 277 7.36 -23.84 6.83
C VAL A 277 8.51 -23.61 7.83
N ALA A 278 8.20 -23.31 9.10
CA ALA A 278 9.22 -23.15 10.13
C ALA A 278 9.99 -24.47 10.37
N ARG A 279 9.29 -25.62 10.46
CA ARG A 279 9.90 -26.96 10.58
C ARG A 279 10.73 -27.33 9.37
N PHE A 280 10.31 -26.95 8.17
CA PHE A 280 11.10 -27.12 6.96
C PHE A 280 12.41 -26.32 7.05
N GLN A 281 12.35 -25.06 7.49
CA GLN A 281 13.56 -24.25 7.62
C GLN A 281 14.53 -24.79 8.67
N THR A 282 14.10 -25.52 9.70
CA THR A 282 15.05 -26.06 10.70
C THR A 282 15.98 -27.14 10.16
N ILE A 283 15.58 -27.85 9.10
CA ILE A 283 16.39 -28.92 8.50
C ILE A 283 17.30 -28.41 7.36
N LEU A 284 17.17 -27.15 6.95
CA LEU A 284 18.01 -26.54 5.91
C LEU A 284 19.32 -26.00 6.48
N THR A 285 20.38 -26.06 5.68
CA THR A 285 21.63 -25.32 5.96
C THR A 285 21.41 -23.81 5.82
N GLN A 286 22.34 -22.99 6.32
CA GLN A 286 22.24 -21.53 6.18
C GLN A 286 22.25 -21.09 4.71
N GLU A 287 23.08 -21.71 3.89
CA GLU A 287 23.13 -21.47 2.45
C GLU A 287 21.80 -21.79 1.77
N GLN A 288 21.22 -22.95 2.06
CA GLN A 288 19.89 -23.34 1.55
C GLN A 288 18.79 -22.37 2.01
N LYS A 289 18.88 -21.83 3.23
CA LYS A 289 17.93 -20.80 3.71
C LYS A 289 18.04 -19.50 2.93
N MET A 290 19.24 -19.09 2.52
CA MET A 290 19.43 -17.90 1.69
C MET A 290 18.82 -18.11 0.31
N ILE A 291 19.13 -19.22 -0.36
CA ILE A 291 18.55 -19.58 -1.66
C ILE A 291 17.02 -19.66 -1.56
N TYR A 292 16.50 -20.30 -0.51
CA TYR A 292 15.06 -20.37 -0.26
C TYR A 292 14.42 -19.00 -0.14
N ARG A 293 15.01 -18.07 0.62
CA ARG A 293 14.50 -16.70 0.76
C ARG A 293 14.50 -15.95 -0.56
N GLU A 294 15.62 -15.98 -1.29
CA GLU A 294 15.74 -15.32 -2.60
C GLU A 294 14.69 -15.82 -3.59
N GLU A 295 14.49 -17.13 -3.67
CA GLU A 295 13.53 -17.72 -4.59
C GLU A 295 12.07 -17.47 -4.18
N VAL A 296 11.77 -17.48 -2.87
CA VAL A 296 10.44 -17.07 -2.38
C VAL A 296 10.17 -15.60 -2.67
N THR A 297 11.18 -14.73 -2.53
CA THR A 297 11.07 -13.31 -2.90
C THR A 297 10.80 -13.15 -4.41
N LYS A 298 11.51 -13.89 -5.28
CA LYS A 298 11.26 -13.88 -6.73
C LYS A 298 9.84 -14.34 -7.08
N LEU A 299 9.34 -15.39 -6.43
CA LEU A 299 7.98 -15.88 -6.63
C LEU A 299 6.91 -14.89 -6.15
N GLY A 300 7.23 -14.05 -5.15
CA GLY A 300 6.37 -12.96 -4.70
C GLY A 300 6.30 -11.76 -5.67
N HIS A 301 7.26 -11.62 -6.58
CA HIS A 301 7.32 -10.53 -7.56
C HIS A 301 7.03 -10.95 -9.01
N GLY A 302 6.79 -12.24 -9.27
CA GLY A 302 6.64 -12.81 -10.62
C GLY A 302 5.26 -13.40 -10.93
N GLY A 303 4.21 -12.99 -10.21
CA GLY A 303 2.83 -13.45 -10.38
C GLY A 303 1.88 -12.30 -10.66
#